data_AF-A0A183T9I8-F1
#
_entry.id   AF-A0A183T9I8-F1
#
_cell.length_a   1.000
_cell.length_b   1.000
_cell.length_c   1.000
_cell.angle_alpha   90.00
_cell.angle_beta   90.00
_cell.angle_gamma   90.00
#
_symmetry.space_group_name_H-M   'P 1'
#
loop_
_entity.id
_entity.type
_entity.pdbx_description
1 polymer ?
#
loop_
_entity_poly.entity_id
_entity_poly.type
_entity_poly.pdbx_seq_one_letter_code
_entity_poly.pdbx_strand_id
1 'polypeptide(L)' 'MQDAWMIRKAEEIQGYADHNEMKNFFKAIKAIYDPRKKGTAPLLSSDGTTLLTEKSQILKRWAEHFRRFLN' A
#
# COMPACT_ATOMS: atom_id res chain seq x y z
N MET A 1 0.71 25.90 2.74
CA MET A 1 0.82 25.29 4.10
C MET A 1 1.12 23.79 4.00
N GLN A 2 0.63 23.08 2.98
CA GLN A 2 1.05 21.70 2.67
C GLN A 2 2.49 21.60 2.13
N ASP A 3 3.01 22.67 1.51
CA ASP A 3 4.30 22.64 0.81
C ASP A 3 5.49 22.49 1.76
N ALA A 4 5.52 23.20 2.89
CA ALA A 4 6.63 23.11 3.84
C ALA A 4 6.75 21.72 4.50
N TRP A 5 5.62 21.05 4.73
CA TRP A 5 5.61 19.68 5.26
C TRP A 5 6.10 18.67 4.22
N MET A 6 5.66 18.81 2.95
CA MET A 6 6.11 17.95 1.86
C MET A 6 7.59 18.14 1.53
N ILE A 7 8.08 19.38 1.55
CA ILE A 7 9.51 19.71 1.35
C ILE A 7 10.35 19.01 2.43
N ARG A 8 9.98 19.17 3.70
CA ARG A 8 10.72 18.55 4.81
C ARG A 8 10.72 17.02 4.73
N LYS A 9 9.63 16.41 4.26
CA LYS A 9 9.55 14.96 4.05
C LYS A 9 10.39 14.48 2.88
N ALA A 10 10.49 15.27 1.81
CA ALA A 10 11.37 14.97 0.68
C ALA A 10 12.85 15.03 1.10
N GLU A 11 13.25 16.06 1.86
CA GLU A 11 14.60 16.20 2.39
C GLU A 11 15.00 15.02 3.30
N GLU A 12 14.08 14.59 4.17
CA GLU A 12 14.29 13.43 5.05
C GLU A 12 14.49 12.13 4.25
N ILE A 13 13.66 11.89 3.24
CA ILE A 13 13.76 10.71 2.37
C ILE A 13 15.04 10.73 1.55
N GLN A 14 15.41 11.90 1.02
CA GLN A 14 16.64 12.06 0.25
C GLN A 14 17.88 11.82 1.13
N GLY A 15 17.91 12.35 2.36
CA GLY A 15 19.01 12.08 3.30
C GLY A 15 19.20 10.59 3.60
N TYR A 16 18.11 9.81 3.69
CA TYR A 16 18.23 8.36 3.84
C TYR A 16 18.79 7.66 2.60
N ALA A 17 18.47 8.14 1.39
CA ALA A 17 19.03 7.61 0.16
C ALA A 17 20.53 7.93 0.05
N ASP A 18 20.90 9.17 0.33
CA ASP A 18 22.29 9.67 0.29
C ASP A 18 23.17 8.94 1.31
N HIS A 19 22.62 8.54 2.45
CA HIS A 19 23.33 7.79 3.49
C HIS A 19 23.23 6.26 3.33
N ASN A 20 22.64 5.75 2.23
CA ASN A 20 22.40 4.33 1.98
C ASN A 20 21.59 3.61 3.08
N GLU A 21 20.75 4.36 3.80
CA GLU A 21 19.89 3.86 4.88
C GLU A 21 18.56 3.31 4.33
N MET A 22 18.62 2.28 3.48
CA MET A 22 17.45 1.76 2.76
C MET A 22 16.28 1.33 3.67
N LYS A 23 16.57 0.84 4.88
CA LYS A 23 15.54 0.49 5.86
C LYS A 23 14.72 1.72 6.32
N ASN A 24 15.39 2.85 6.54
CA ASN A 24 14.76 4.07 6.99
C ASN A 24 14.06 4.79 5.82
N PHE A 25 14.66 4.75 4.62
CA PHE A 25 14.04 5.21 3.37
C PHE A 25 12.67 4.55 3.14
N PHE A 26 12.60 3.21 3.18
CA PHE A 26 11.34 2.48 3.00
C PHE A 26 10.32 2.76 4.11
N LYS A 27 10.78 2.96 5.35
CA LYS A 27 9.91 3.31 6.49
C LYS A 27 9.29 4.70 6.31
N ALA A 28 10.07 5.69 5.86
CA ALA A 28 9.61 7.05 5.63
C ALA A 28 8.60 7.13 4.47
N ILE A 29 8.86 6.44 3.36
CA ILE A 29 7.91 6.34 2.23
C ILE A 29 6.60 5.70 2.70
N LYS A 30 6.66 4.57 3.42
CA LYS A 30 5.44 3.95 3.97
C LYS A 30 4.68 4.93 4.87
N ALA A 31 5.34 5.70 5.72
CA ALA A 31 4.63 6.67 6.58
C ALA A 31 3.86 7.75 5.81
N ILE A 32 4.21 8.06 4.55
CA ILE A 32 3.48 9.01 3.69
C ILE A 32 2.26 8.35 3.02
N TYR A 33 2.40 7.09 2.59
CA TYR A 33 1.35 6.37 1.85
C TYR A 33 0.41 5.50 2.72
N ASP A 34 0.89 5.04 3.87
CA ASP A 34 0.21 4.17 4.84
C ASP A 34 -0.70 4.88 5.88
N PRO A 35 -0.86 6.23 5.97
CA PRO A 35 -1.82 6.83 6.90
C PRO A 35 -3.28 6.40 6.65
N ARG A 36 -3.59 5.80 5.49
CA ARG A 36 -4.91 5.25 5.24
C ARG A 36 -5.03 3.93 5.99
N LYS A 37 -5.63 4.02 7.20
CA LYS A 37 -6.13 2.90 8.00
C LYS A 37 -6.57 1.78 7.05
N LYS A 38 -5.90 0.63 7.12
CA LYS A 38 -6.37 -0.61 6.49
C LYS A 38 -7.68 -1.01 7.14
N GLY A 39 -8.78 -0.38 6.76
CA GLY A 39 -9.99 -1.14 6.57
C GLY A 39 -9.62 -2.15 5.51
N THR A 40 -9.67 -3.45 5.82
CA THR A 40 -9.76 -4.45 4.77
C THR A 40 -10.97 -4.05 3.95
N ALA A 41 -10.75 -3.38 2.82
CA ALA A 41 -11.81 -2.99 1.93
C ALA A 41 -12.49 -4.30 1.53
N PRO A 42 -13.79 -4.48 1.79
CA PRO A 42 -14.48 -5.71 1.41
C PRO A 42 -14.27 -5.90 -0.09
N LEU A 43 -13.70 -7.04 -0.45
CA LEU A 43 -13.34 -7.31 -1.83
C LEU A 43 -14.57 -7.86 -2.54
N LEU A 44 -14.91 -7.37 -3.73
CA LEU A 44 -16.01 -7.96 -4.48
C LEU A 44 -15.62 -9.35 -5.02
N SER A 45 -16.60 -10.26 -5.03
CA SER A 45 -16.52 -11.57 -5.69
C SER A 45 -16.25 -11.44 -7.20
N SER A 46 -15.96 -12.56 -7.87
CA SER A 46 -15.63 -12.51 -9.31
C SER A 46 -16.75 -12.03 -10.22
N ASP A 47 -17.96 -12.31 -9.81
CA ASP A 47 -19.22 -11.89 -10.43
C ASP A 47 -19.69 -10.51 -9.94
N GLY A 48 -18.98 -9.89 -8.98
CA GLY A 48 -19.26 -8.53 -8.52
C GLY A 48 -20.49 -8.39 -7.64
N THR A 49 -21.14 -9.49 -7.24
CA THR A 49 -22.42 -9.48 -6.52
C THR A 49 -22.25 -9.46 -4.99
N THR A 50 -21.14 -10.01 -4.49
CA THR A 50 -20.97 -10.31 -3.06
C THR A 50 -19.71 -9.65 -2.51
N LEU A 51 -19.82 -9.02 -1.34
CA LEU A 51 -18.68 -8.50 -0.59
C LEU A 51 -18.05 -9.63 0.22
N LEU A 52 -16.76 -9.89 -0.04
CA LEU A 52 -15.96 -10.87 0.67
C LEU A 52 -15.36 -10.21 1.90
N THR A 53 -15.79 -10.67 3.09
CA THR A 53 -15.30 -10.20 4.39
C THR A 53 -14.44 -11.25 5.09
N GLU A 54 -14.56 -12.53 4.70
CA GLU A 54 -13.72 -13.60 5.22
C GLU A 54 -12.33 -13.60 4.57
N LYS A 55 -11.28 -13.69 5.40
CA LYS A 55 -9.89 -13.66 4.95
C LYS A 55 -9.56 -14.76 3.94
N SER A 56 -10.12 -15.97 4.11
CA SER A 56 -9.94 -17.11 3.20
C SER A 56 -10.50 -16.81 1.79
N GLN A 57 -11.69 -16.22 1.74
CA GLN A 57 -12.36 -15.85 0.49
C GLN A 57 -11.61 -14.72 -0.22
N ILE A 58 -11.12 -13.72 0.52
CA ILE A 58 -10.29 -12.64 -0.01
C ILE A 58 -9.00 -13.20 -0.63
N LEU A 59 -8.30 -14.10 0.06
CA LEU A 59 -7.06 -14.72 -0.46
C LEU A 59 -7.32 -15.53 -1.73
N LYS A 60 -8.41 -16.31 -1.77
CA LYS A 60 -8.82 -17.04 -2.98
C LYS A 60 -9.08 -16.08 -4.14
N ARG A 61 -9.76 -14.96 -3.89
CA ARG A 61 -10.05 -13.95 -4.91
C ARG A 61 -8.79 -13.25 -5.45
N TRP A 62 -7.81 -12.97 -4.58
CA TRP A 62 -6.50 -12.47 -5.02
C TRP A 62 -5.78 -13.48 -5.92
N ALA A 63 -5.80 -14.77 -5.58
CA ALA A 63 -5.17 -15.81 -6.41
C ALA A 63 -5.83 -15.90 -7.81
N GLU A 64 -7.16 -15.82 -7.89
CA GLU A 64 -7.88 -15.76 -9.17
C GLU A 64 -7.49 -14.54 -10.00
N HIS A 65 -7.42 -13.36 -9.36
CA HIS A 65 -7.08 -12.10 -10.03
C HIS A 65 -5.65 -12.13 -10.59
N PHE A 66 -4.68 -12.55 -9.78
CA PHE A 66 -3.29 -12.66 -10.23
C PHE A 66 -3.09 -13.72 -11.31
N ARG A 67 -3.81 -14.85 -11.26
CA ARG A 67 -3.75 -15.86 -12.32
C ARG A 67 -4.23 -15.31 -13.67
N ARG A 68 -5.24 -14.44 -13.67
CA ARG A 68 -5.73 -13.78 -14.91
C ARG A 68 -4.80 -12.66 -15.38
N PHE A 69 -4.08 -12.02 -14.47
CA PHE A 69 -3.17 -10.93 -14.81
C PHE A 69 -1.82 -11.43 -15.35
N LEU A 70 -1.36 -12.60 -14.87
CA LEU A 70 -0.05 -13.18 -15.21
C LEU A 70 -0.09 -14.22 -16.34
N ASN A 71 -1.28 -14.63 -16.78
CA ASN A 71 -1.50 -15.39 -18.01
C ASN A 71 -2.05 -14.46 -19.08
#